data_AF-X1QU54-F1
#
_entry.id   AF-X1QU54-F1
#
_cell.length_a   1.000
_cell.length_b   1.000
_cell.length_c   1.000
_cell.angle_alpha   90.00
_cell.angle_beta   90.00
_cell.angle_gamma   90.00
#
_symmetry.space_group_name_H-M   'P 1'
#
loop_
_entity.id
_entity.type
_entity.pdbx_description
1 polymer ?
#
loop_
_entity_poly.entity_id
_entity_poly.type
_entity_poly.pdbx_seq_one_letter_code
_entity_poly.pdbx_strand_id
1 'polypeptide(L)'
;EKMTIDKPLKSQDTRVPISRSQEDIRDLLARFGAKKVAFEEDFDKGTQVLRFLYPLEEGKDVPVQFNIETKGIYDYLKDKHQRAYKGDEYLFKQANRVAWRHILDWVKANLNLVEFGLIPFENMFLSYFSHVLPDGSYRSLGEFILPKLHSGELFNKLL
;
A
#
# COMPACT_ATOMS: atom_id res chain seq x y z
N GLU A 1 -1.50 -6.74 -17.51
CA GLU A 1 -1.21 -8.19 -17.59
C GLU A 1 -2.40 -8.96 -17.01
N LYS A 2 -2.95 -9.98 -17.69
CA LYS A 2 -4.07 -10.77 -17.14
C LYS A 2 -3.51 -11.71 -16.07
N MET A 3 -4.02 -11.62 -14.85
CA MET A 3 -3.58 -12.42 -13.70
C MET A 3 -3.85 -13.91 -13.95
N THR A 4 -2.79 -14.72 -14.11
CA THR A 4 -2.81 -16.12 -14.57
C THR A 4 -2.96 -17.17 -13.45
N ILE A 5 -3.19 -16.75 -12.21
CA ILE A 5 -3.23 -17.67 -11.06
C ILE A 5 -4.65 -18.19 -10.84
N ASP A 6 -4.88 -19.48 -11.08
CA ASP A 6 -6.14 -20.20 -10.79
C ASP A 6 -6.27 -20.56 -9.29
N LYS A 7 -6.13 -19.54 -8.43
CA LYS A 7 -6.39 -19.65 -6.98
C LYS A 7 -7.42 -18.60 -6.60
N PRO A 8 -8.39 -18.92 -5.71
CA PRO A 8 -9.29 -17.91 -5.17
C PRO A 8 -8.50 -16.78 -4.49
N LEU A 9 -8.91 -15.54 -4.75
CA LEU A 9 -8.29 -14.38 -4.13
C LEU A 9 -8.48 -14.46 -2.61
N LYS A 10 -7.37 -14.34 -1.86
CA LYS A 10 -7.40 -14.40 -0.40
C LYS A 10 -8.36 -13.32 0.13
N SER A 11 -9.20 -13.67 1.11
CA SER A 11 -10.15 -12.74 1.73
C SER A 11 -11.22 -12.16 0.78
N GLN A 12 -11.44 -12.74 -0.41
CA GLN A 12 -12.37 -12.22 -1.44
C GLN A 12 -13.80 -11.95 -0.93
N ASP A 13 -14.26 -12.71 0.05
CA ASP A 13 -15.59 -12.65 0.65
C ASP A 13 -15.58 -12.01 2.05
N THR A 14 -14.48 -11.35 2.42
CA THR A 14 -14.33 -10.69 3.72
C THR A 14 -15.50 -9.77 4.04
N ARG A 15 -15.98 -9.87 5.27
CA ARG A 15 -16.99 -8.97 5.86
C ARG A 15 -16.36 -7.98 6.84
N VAL A 16 -15.04 -8.04 7.02
CA VAL A 16 -14.31 -7.16 7.93
C VAL A 16 -14.40 -5.72 7.40
N PRO A 17 -14.89 -4.77 8.19
CA PRO A 17 -14.90 -3.36 7.81
C PRO A 17 -13.49 -2.84 7.53
N ILE A 18 -13.37 -1.88 6.60
CA ILE A 18 -12.10 -1.21 6.29
C ILE A 18 -11.47 -0.62 7.56
N SER A 19 -12.27 0.08 8.37
CA SER A 19 -11.83 0.70 9.63
C SER A 19 -11.18 -0.28 10.59
N ARG A 20 -11.66 -1.54 10.65
CA ARG A 20 -11.05 -2.56 11.50
C ARG A 20 -9.65 -2.92 11.03
N SER A 21 -9.46 -3.03 9.72
CA SER A 21 -8.15 -3.36 9.15
C SER A 21 -7.19 -2.18 9.26
N GLN A 22 -7.67 -0.95 9.08
CA GLN A 22 -6.90 0.28 9.33
C GLN A 22 -6.49 0.39 10.80
N GLU A 23 -7.37 0.05 11.75
CA GLU A 23 -7.02 0.03 13.17
C GLU A 23 -5.97 -1.03 13.50
N ASP A 24 -6.15 -2.27 13.00
CA ASP A 24 -5.15 -3.32 13.19
C ASP A 24 -3.77 -2.90 12.59
N ILE A 25 -3.75 -2.17 11.46
CA ILE A 25 -2.53 -1.58 10.87
C ILE A 25 -1.94 -0.49 11.78
N ARG A 26 -2.78 0.42 12.29
CA ARG A 26 -2.36 1.50 13.19
C ARG A 26 -1.70 0.93 14.44
N ASP A 27 -2.30 -0.08 15.06
CA ASP A 27 -1.76 -0.76 16.24
C ASP A 27 -0.44 -1.48 15.95
N LEU A 28 -0.30 -2.10 14.77
CA LEU A 28 0.97 -2.71 14.36
C LEU A 28 2.06 -1.66 14.18
N LEU A 29 1.79 -0.59 13.43
CA LEU A 29 2.76 0.48 13.18
C LEU A 29 3.14 1.21 14.47
N ALA A 30 2.18 1.48 15.36
CA ALA A 30 2.44 2.12 16.65
C ALA A 30 3.36 1.26 17.53
N ARG A 31 3.08 -0.04 17.65
CA ARG A 31 3.95 -0.99 18.38
C ARG A 31 5.34 -1.11 17.77
N PHE A 32 5.42 -1.02 16.46
CA PHE A 32 6.68 -1.04 15.73
C PHE A 32 7.47 0.27 15.87
N GLY A 33 6.88 1.33 16.44
CA GLY A 33 7.58 2.60 16.72
C GLY A 33 7.24 3.75 15.78
N ALA A 34 6.25 3.62 14.92
CA ALA A 34 5.77 4.75 14.11
C ALA A 34 5.22 5.88 14.99
N LYS A 35 5.63 7.11 14.71
CA LYS A 35 5.24 8.33 15.46
C LYS A 35 3.89 8.89 15.02
N LYS A 36 3.52 8.69 13.75
CA LYS A 36 2.27 9.17 13.15
C LYS A 36 1.77 8.13 12.16
N VAL A 37 0.45 7.97 12.06
CA VAL A 37 -0.21 7.14 11.05
C VAL A 37 -1.42 7.91 10.51
N ALA A 38 -1.57 7.95 9.20
CA ALA A 38 -2.67 8.58 8.50
C ALA A 38 -3.22 7.65 7.42
N PHE A 39 -4.53 7.69 7.25
CA PHE A 39 -5.27 7.00 6.20
C PHE A 39 -6.01 8.05 5.40
N GLU A 40 -5.89 8.02 4.08
CA GLU A 40 -6.64 8.91 3.20
C GLU A 40 -7.44 8.11 2.19
N GLU A 41 -8.60 8.66 1.86
CA GLU A 41 -9.51 8.13 0.86
C GLU A 41 -9.90 9.32 -0.03
N ASP A 42 -9.48 9.28 -1.29
CA ASP A 42 -9.98 10.21 -2.30
C ASP A 42 -11.21 9.55 -2.93
N PHE A 43 -12.39 9.99 -2.50
CA PHE A 43 -13.66 9.43 -2.98
C PHE A 43 -13.91 9.74 -4.46
N ASP A 44 -13.32 10.81 -4.99
CA ASP A 44 -13.48 11.22 -6.39
C ASP A 44 -12.57 10.40 -7.31
N LYS A 45 -11.32 10.15 -6.89
CA LYS A 45 -10.35 9.36 -7.65
C LYS A 45 -10.38 7.87 -7.33
N GLY A 46 -11.08 7.48 -6.26
CA GLY A 46 -11.13 6.10 -5.79
C GLY A 46 -9.80 5.57 -5.26
N THR A 47 -8.85 6.46 -4.91
CA THR A 47 -7.53 6.08 -4.41
C THR A 47 -7.53 6.06 -2.89
N GLN A 48 -6.75 5.13 -2.34
CA GLN A 48 -6.58 4.98 -0.89
C GLN A 48 -5.10 5.08 -0.57
N VAL A 49 -4.77 5.75 0.53
CA VAL A 49 -3.38 5.98 0.92
C VAL A 49 -3.18 5.60 2.37
N LEU A 50 -2.10 4.85 2.64
CA LEU A 50 -1.54 4.67 3.97
C LEU A 50 -0.26 5.52 4.08
N ARG A 51 -0.17 6.35 5.11
CA ARG A 51 1.06 7.05 5.49
C ARG A 51 1.43 6.81 6.92
N PHE A 52 2.73 6.74 7.18
CA PHE A 52 3.25 6.79 8.54
C PHE A 52 4.60 7.47 8.62
N LEU A 53 4.95 7.97 9.80
CA LEU A 53 6.24 8.58 10.09
C LEU A 53 7.05 7.64 10.98
N TYR A 54 8.22 7.21 10.54
CA TYR A 54 9.08 6.29 11.28
C TYR A 54 10.38 6.98 11.72
N PRO A 55 10.79 6.86 12.99
CA PRO A 55 12.07 7.37 13.44
C PRO A 55 13.21 6.47 12.97
N LEU A 56 14.19 7.06 12.29
CA LEU A 56 15.48 6.43 12.01
C LEU A 56 16.49 6.76 13.11
N GLU A 57 17.65 6.11 13.03
CA GLU A 57 18.81 6.47 13.82
C GLU A 57 19.19 7.95 13.59
N GLU A 58 19.94 8.54 14.54
CA GLU A 58 20.36 9.96 14.51
C GLU A 58 19.22 10.99 14.64
N GLY A 59 18.01 10.57 15.03
CA GLY A 59 16.90 11.49 15.30
C GLY A 59 16.22 12.05 14.05
N LYS A 60 16.43 11.45 12.89
CA LYS A 60 15.73 11.80 11.65
C LYS A 60 14.43 10.99 11.55
N ASP A 61 13.35 11.63 11.16
CA ASP A 61 12.08 10.94 10.88
C ASP A 61 11.88 10.82 9.37
N VAL A 62 11.48 9.63 8.91
CA VAL A 62 11.18 9.39 7.49
C VAL A 62 9.69 9.14 7.29
N PRO A 63 9.02 9.92 6.42
CA PRO A 63 7.63 9.66 6.06
C PRO A 63 7.56 8.56 4.99
N VAL A 64 6.72 7.56 5.21
CA VAL A 64 6.49 6.43 4.31
C VAL A 64 5.07 6.53 3.74
N GLN A 65 4.91 6.33 2.44
CA GLN A 65 3.62 6.40 1.73
C GLN A 65 3.36 5.18 0.84
N PHE A 66 2.13 4.66 0.93
CA PHE A 66 1.60 3.61 0.06
C PHE A 66 0.34 4.09 -0.64
N ASN A 67 0.38 4.12 -1.96
CA ASN A 67 -0.81 4.27 -2.80
C ASN A 67 -1.40 2.87 -3.03
N ILE A 68 -2.66 2.68 -2.62
CA ILE A 68 -3.35 1.38 -2.62
C ILE A 68 -4.30 1.33 -3.82
N GLU A 69 -3.90 0.54 -4.81
CA GLU A 69 -4.67 0.34 -6.04
C GLU A 69 -5.65 -0.83 -5.90
N THR A 70 -6.94 -0.60 -6.13
CA THR A 70 -7.98 -1.63 -5.97
C THR A 70 -8.53 -2.15 -7.29
N LYS A 71 -8.16 -1.53 -8.41
CA LYS A 71 -8.67 -1.86 -9.75
C LYS A 71 -8.49 -3.34 -10.09
N GLY A 72 -7.31 -3.90 -9.84
CA GLY A 72 -7.05 -5.32 -10.14
C GLY A 72 -7.95 -6.28 -9.36
N ILE A 73 -8.24 -5.96 -8.10
CA ILE A 73 -9.17 -6.74 -7.26
C ILE A 73 -10.61 -6.57 -7.77
N TYR A 74 -11.01 -5.35 -8.09
CA TYR A 74 -12.33 -5.07 -8.66
C TYR A 74 -12.57 -5.83 -9.97
N ASP A 75 -11.61 -5.78 -10.90
CA ASP A 75 -11.70 -6.48 -12.18
C ASP A 75 -11.83 -8.00 -11.98
N TYR A 76 -11.08 -8.57 -11.03
CA TYR A 76 -11.20 -9.99 -10.64
C TYR A 76 -12.59 -10.33 -10.08
N LEU A 77 -13.10 -9.54 -9.13
CA LEU A 77 -14.41 -9.77 -8.52
C LEU A 77 -15.54 -9.63 -9.56
N LYS A 78 -15.42 -8.66 -10.47
CA LYS A 78 -16.37 -8.46 -11.56
C LYS A 78 -16.40 -9.66 -12.50
N ASP A 79 -15.25 -10.21 -12.87
CA ASP A 79 -15.15 -11.42 -13.68
C ASP A 79 -15.79 -12.64 -13.01
N LYS A 80 -15.48 -12.89 -11.73
CA LYS A 80 -16.04 -14.02 -10.97
C LYS A 80 -17.55 -13.89 -10.70
N HIS A 81 -18.06 -12.67 -10.59
CA HIS A 81 -19.47 -12.40 -10.31
C HIS A 81 -20.30 -12.04 -11.55
N GLN A 82 -19.82 -12.24 -12.77
CA GLN A 82 -20.59 -11.97 -14.00
C GLN A 82 -22.01 -12.58 -14.01
N ARG A 83 -22.22 -13.67 -13.24
CA ARG A 83 -23.54 -14.35 -13.11
C ARG A 83 -24.36 -13.91 -11.90
N ALA A 84 -23.75 -13.29 -10.90
CA ALA A 84 -24.42 -12.80 -9.72
C ALA A 84 -24.63 -11.30 -9.93
N TYR A 85 -25.87 -10.84 -10.15
CA TYR A 85 -26.26 -9.43 -10.36
C TYR A 85 -25.88 -8.51 -9.18
N LYS A 86 -24.58 -8.32 -8.93
CA LYS A 86 -24.04 -7.40 -7.94
C LYS A 86 -23.64 -6.12 -8.69
N GLY A 87 -24.17 -4.99 -8.23
CA GLY A 87 -23.84 -3.69 -8.83
C GLY A 87 -22.37 -3.30 -8.63
N ASP A 88 -21.86 -2.44 -9.51
CA ASP A 88 -20.45 -2.00 -9.50
C ASP A 88 -20.06 -1.34 -8.16
N GLU A 89 -20.96 -0.58 -7.53
CA GLU A 89 -20.73 0.03 -6.21
C GLU A 89 -20.44 -1.00 -5.12
N TYR A 90 -21.18 -2.11 -5.12
CA TYR A 90 -20.95 -3.20 -4.18
C TYR A 90 -19.58 -3.84 -4.41
N LEU A 91 -19.23 -4.10 -5.68
CA LEU A 91 -17.96 -4.72 -6.04
C LEU A 91 -16.78 -3.82 -5.69
N PHE A 92 -16.91 -2.50 -5.89
CA PHE A 92 -15.89 -1.53 -5.51
C PHE A 92 -15.68 -1.48 -3.99
N LYS A 93 -16.77 -1.41 -3.21
CA LYS A 93 -16.71 -1.51 -1.74
C LYS A 93 -16.07 -2.81 -1.28
N GLN A 94 -16.36 -3.92 -1.95
CA GLN A 94 -15.76 -5.21 -1.64
C GLN A 94 -14.27 -5.23 -1.99
N ALA A 95 -13.88 -4.71 -3.14
CA ALA A 95 -12.48 -4.60 -3.54
C ALA A 95 -11.65 -3.79 -2.54
N ASN A 96 -12.18 -2.69 -2.02
CA ASN A 96 -11.52 -1.88 -1.00
C ASN A 96 -11.34 -2.64 0.32
N ARG A 97 -12.35 -3.40 0.77
CA ARG A 97 -12.19 -4.27 1.96
C ARG A 97 -11.10 -5.31 1.76
N VAL A 98 -11.10 -5.98 0.61
CA VAL A 98 -10.09 -7.00 0.28
C VAL A 98 -8.69 -6.38 0.25
N ALA A 99 -8.54 -5.21 -0.39
CA ALA A 99 -7.27 -4.49 -0.47
C ALA A 99 -6.71 -4.21 0.92
N TRP A 100 -7.51 -3.64 1.85
CA TRP A 100 -7.04 -3.39 3.22
C TRP A 100 -6.69 -4.64 4.02
N ARG A 101 -7.34 -5.79 3.76
CA ARG A 101 -6.90 -7.07 4.34
C ARG A 101 -5.53 -7.49 3.84
N HIS A 102 -5.26 -7.30 2.55
CA HIS A 102 -3.95 -7.60 1.97
C HIS A 102 -2.88 -6.61 2.44
N ILE A 103 -3.20 -5.33 2.56
CA ILE A 103 -2.28 -4.33 3.14
C ILE A 103 -1.97 -4.66 4.59
N LEU A 104 -2.94 -5.09 5.41
CA LEU A 104 -2.68 -5.55 6.77
C LEU A 104 -1.71 -6.74 6.79
N ASP A 105 -1.94 -7.75 5.95
CA ASP A 105 -1.06 -8.93 5.85
C ASP A 105 0.36 -8.53 5.39
N TRP A 106 0.45 -7.62 4.41
CA TRP A 106 1.71 -7.10 3.86
C TRP A 106 2.49 -6.30 4.91
N VAL A 107 1.83 -5.35 5.59
CA VAL A 107 2.44 -4.58 6.70
C VAL A 107 2.94 -5.54 7.76
N LYS A 108 2.09 -6.45 8.25
CA LYS A 108 2.48 -7.42 9.28
C LYS A 108 3.70 -8.26 8.87
N ALA A 109 3.73 -8.75 7.64
CA ALA A 109 4.85 -9.54 7.14
C ALA A 109 6.15 -8.73 7.11
N ASN A 110 6.12 -7.51 6.55
CA ASN A 110 7.32 -6.68 6.45
C ASN A 110 7.84 -6.21 7.80
N LEU A 111 6.95 -5.82 8.71
CA LEU A 111 7.34 -5.44 10.07
C LEU A 111 8.02 -6.60 10.79
N ASN A 112 7.51 -7.84 10.66
CA ASN A 112 8.18 -9.01 11.23
C ASN A 112 9.58 -9.21 10.66
N LEU A 113 9.77 -9.05 9.35
CA LEU A 113 11.09 -9.20 8.73
C LEU A 113 12.09 -8.17 9.27
N VAL A 114 11.63 -6.94 9.52
CA VAL A 114 12.49 -5.89 10.08
C VAL A 114 12.73 -6.11 11.59
N GLU A 115 11.68 -6.43 12.36
CA GLU A 115 11.75 -6.63 13.81
C GLU A 115 12.71 -7.75 14.21
N PHE A 116 12.74 -8.83 13.44
CA PHE A 116 13.66 -9.95 13.66
C PHE A 116 15.03 -9.76 12.97
N GLY A 117 15.30 -8.60 12.38
CA GLY A 117 16.60 -8.26 11.80
C GLY A 117 16.93 -9.00 10.49
N LEU A 118 15.94 -9.54 9.78
CA LEU A 118 16.16 -10.23 8.51
C LEU A 118 16.43 -9.24 7.38
N ILE A 119 15.80 -8.06 7.42
CA ILE A 119 15.96 -7.00 6.41
C ILE A 119 15.97 -5.64 7.14
N PRO A 120 16.93 -4.73 6.86
CA PRO A 120 16.90 -3.38 7.41
C PRO A 120 15.63 -2.60 7.02
N PHE A 121 15.16 -1.71 7.88
CA PHE A 121 13.95 -0.92 7.64
C PHE A 121 14.03 -0.14 6.33
N GLU A 122 15.16 0.53 6.10
CA GLU A 122 15.43 1.33 4.92
C GLU A 122 15.33 0.48 3.67
N ASN A 123 15.93 -0.72 3.66
CA ASN A 123 15.88 -1.60 2.50
C ASN A 123 14.46 -2.12 2.22
N MET A 124 13.68 -2.37 3.27
CA MET A 124 12.29 -2.82 3.14
C MET A 124 11.39 -1.71 2.57
N PHE A 125 11.61 -0.47 2.99
CA PHE A 125 10.67 0.63 2.74
C PHE A 125 11.20 1.74 1.81
N LEU A 126 12.42 1.63 1.26
CA LEU A 126 13.10 2.69 0.51
C LEU A 126 12.24 3.29 -0.61
N SER A 127 11.59 2.44 -1.42
CA SER A 127 10.75 2.89 -2.53
C SER A 127 9.52 3.67 -2.07
N TYR A 128 9.12 3.54 -0.81
CA TYR A 128 7.95 4.16 -0.22
C TYR A 128 8.29 5.40 0.60
N PHE A 129 9.57 5.71 0.81
CA PHE A 129 9.99 6.97 1.44
C PHE A 129 9.46 8.12 0.61
N SER A 130 8.79 9.06 1.25
CA SER A 130 8.04 10.12 0.58
C SER A 130 8.56 11.50 0.94
N HIS A 131 8.21 12.49 0.11
CA HIS A 131 8.43 13.88 0.42
C HIS A 131 7.24 14.71 -0.03
N VAL A 132 6.97 15.79 0.69
CA VAL A 132 5.99 16.80 0.27
C VAL A 132 6.67 17.68 -0.77
N LEU A 133 6.07 17.77 -1.95
CA LEU A 133 6.53 18.64 -3.03
C LEU A 133 6.06 20.09 -2.80
N PRO A 134 6.64 21.09 -3.49
CA PRO A 134 6.25 22.49 -3.33
C PRO A 134 4.77 22.80 -3.61
N ASP A 135 4.10 21.96 -4.41
CA ASP A 135 2.67 22.06 -4.71
C ASP A 135 1.78 21.41 -3.63
N GLY A 136 2.37 20.90 -2.56
CA GLY A 136 1.69 20.22 -1.45
C GLY A 136 1.38 18.75 -1.72
N SER A 137 1.67 18.23 -2.92
CA SER A 137 1.48 16.81 -3.22
C SER A 137 2.56 15.95 -2.55
N TYR A 138 2.23 14.68 -2.28
CA TYR A 138 3.21 13.72 -1.79
C TYR A 138 3.71 12.87 -2.93
N ARG A 139 5.02 12.64 -2.96
CA ARG A 139 5.65 11.71 -3.90
C ARG A 139 6.65 10.80 -3.20
N SER A 140 6.56 9.52 -3.47
CA SER A 140 7.51 8.51 -3.01
C SER A 140 8.78 8.50 -3.86
N LEU A 141 9.88 8.01 -3.29
CA LEU A 141 11.15 7.83 -3.98
C LEU A 141 10.96 6.89 -5.17
N GLY A 142 10.19 5.81 -5.02
CA GLY A 142 9.81 4.90 -6.10
C GLY A 142 9.18 5.62 -7.28
N GLU A 143 8.15 6.46 -7.03
CA GLU A 143 7.50 7.27 -8.07
C GLU A 143 8.46 8.26 -8.73
N PHE A 144 9.48 8.74 -8.01
CA PHE A 144 10.50 9.63 -8.55
C PHE A 144 11.52 8.90 -9.44
N ILE A 145 11.99 7.72 -9.02
CA ILE A 145 13.07 6.99 -9.70
C ILE A 145 12.57 6.10 -10.84
N LEU A 146 11.34 5.57 -10.77
CA LEU A 146 10.81 4.62 -11.76
C LEU A 146 10.91 5.12 -13.21
N PRO A 147 10.55 6.37 -13.56
CA PRO A 147 10.69 6.87 -14.93
C PRO A 147 12.15 6.88 -15.40
N LYS A 148 13.09 7.21 -14.50
CA LYS A 148 14.54 7.27 -14.79
C LYS A 148 15.18 5.89 -14.88
N LEU A 149 14.66 4.92 -14.13
CA LEU A 149 15.03 3.52 -14.24
C LEU A 149 14.60 2.96 -15.60
N HIS A 150 13.35 3.19 -16.02
CA HIS A 150 12.83 2.72 -17.29
C HIS A 150 13.53 3.33 -18.51
N SER A 151 13.98 4.59 -18.41
CA SER A 151 14.72 5.25 -19.48
C SER A 151 16.22 4.91 -19.50
N GLY A 152 16.74 4.20 -18.50
CA GLY A 152 18.18 3.95 -18.32
C GLY A 152 18.98 5.18 -17.85
N GLU A 153 18.36 6.36 -17.74
CA GLU A 153 19.01 7.61 -17.35
C GLU A 153 19.65 7.52 -15.96
N LEU A 154 19.04 6.77 -15.03
CA LEU A 154 19.55 6.66 -13.67
C LEU A 154 20.96 6.06 -13.63
N PHE A 155 21.18 4.97 -14.37
CA PHE A 155 22.46 4.26 -14.37
C PHE A 155 23.50 4.96 -15.23
N ASN A 156 23.10 5.57 -16.35
CA ASN A 156 24.00 6.32 -17.23
C ASN A 156 24.62 7.56 -16.57
N LYS A 157 24.08 8.04 -15.44
CA LYS A 157 24.63 9.16 -14.66
C LYS A 157 25.49 8.71 -13.48
N LEU A 158 25.43 7.44 -13.10
CA LEU A 158 26.13 6.86 -11.95
C LEU A 158 27.38 6.06 -12.36
N LEU A 159 27.45 5.65 -13.63
CA LEU A 159 28.57 4.97 -14.28
C LEU A 159 29.23 5.92 -15.28
#